data_AF-A0A2G8RY46-F1
#
_entry.id   AF-A0A2G8RY46-F1
#
_cell.length_a   1.000
_cell.length_b   1.000
_cell.length_c   1.000
_cell.angle_alpha   90.00
_cell.angle_beta   90.00
_cell.angle_gamma   90.00
#
_symmetry.space_group_name_H-M   'P 1'
#
loop_
_entity.id
_entity.type
_entity.pdbx_description
1 polymer ?
#
loop_
_entity_poly.entity_id
_entity_poly.type
_entity_poly.pdbx_seq_one_letter_code
_entity_poly.pdbx_strand_id
1 'polypeptide(L)'
;MLPFSLCRAPSSYVGHELLACVRPVFGIVHRALQKVGIEPYSDLNSPKKPALERQARLKICTDTLVTRVELVTEGEDMHATGVEFENTNSRKAWKCYFAKARREVVLCGGALGSPQVLMLRLGPKEHLESKATPVICDLPAVGSYLQDHTLLSANIPPKSIGSVQLASSNPRVRPDVDLGYFNDPEDYVPLRKSIRLAQRIAVEVREQRYLLKDFIVPESSDDEVLSAYIRASLGTCFHYVSAPMWHGDAMGAEAYGVRRRMGRGGVWGAEAYGARPSVVDTQLRVHKMRGLRVCDASVFPKNVGAHMMEPTIMVAEQCGDILRAAK
;
A
#
# COMPACT_ATOMS: atom_id res chain seq x y z
N MET A 1 -31.08 -31.83 13.64
CA MET A 1 -31.67 -30.82 14.56
C MET A 1 -30.99 -30.98 15.91
N LEU A 2 -30.57 -29.85 16.53
CA LEU A 2 -30.04 -29.68 17.91
C LEU A 2 -28.59 -30.15 18.19
N PRO A 3 -27.82 -29.49 19.10
CA PRO A 3 -27.55 -28.06 19.24
C PRO A 3 -26.02 -27.74 19.17
N PHE A 4 -25.67 -26.59 18.61
CA PHE A 4 -24.32 -25.99 18.64
C PHE A 4 -23.90 -25.65 20.08
N SER A 5 -22.68 -25.99 20.51
CA SER A 5 -22.03 -25.32 21.64
C SER A 5 -21.01 -24.29 21.13
N LEU A 6 -21.52 -23.22 20.50
CA LEU A 6 -20.81 -21.94 20.49
C LEU A 6 -20.71 -21.51 21.96
N CYS A 7 -19.49 -21.37 22.46
CA CYS A 7 -19.29 -21.00 23.85
C CYS A 7 -19.84 -19.58 24.04
N ARG A 8 -21.05 -19.44 24.61
CA ARG A 8 -21.44 -18.20 25.27
C ARG A 8 -20.49 -18.06 26.44
N ALA A 9 -19.74 -16.98 26.44
CA ALA A 9 -18.55 -16.82 27.27
C ALA A 9 -18.80 -17.24 28.74
N PRO A 10 -17.89 -18.04 29.35
CA PRO A 10 -17.99 -18.48 30.73
C PRO A 10 -17.43 -17.42 31.69
N SER A 11 -18.00 -17.31 32.90
CA SER A 11 -17.83 -16.21 33.88
C SER A 11 -16.42 -15.91 34.39
N SER A 12 -15.42 -16.72 34.04
CA SER A 12 -13.99 -16.43 34.19
C SER A 12 -13.21 -17.55 33.51
N TYR A 13 -12.20 -17.23 32.68
CA TYR A 13 -11.41 -18.25 31.99
C TYR A 13 -9.90 -18.07 32.20
N VAL A 14 -9.25 -19.13 32.69
CA VAL A 14 -7.80 -19.21 32.94
C VAL A 14 -7.24 -20.50 32.31
N GLY A 15 -7.01 -20.51 30.99
CA GLY A 15 -6.55 -21.70 30.22
C GLY A 15 -5.22 -21.49 29.46
N HIS A 16 -4.59 -22.58 29.00
CA HIS A 16 -3.29 -22.62 28.28
C HIS A 16 -3.45 -22.55 26.73
N GLU A 17 -4.55 -22.03 26.20
CA GLU A 17 -4.97 -22.21 24.80
C GLU A 17 -5.05 -20.89 24.01
N LEU A 18 -4.86 -20.96 22.68
CA LEU A 18 -4.91 -19.83 21.77
C LEU A 18 -6.37 -19.39 21.55
N LEU A 19 -6.67 -18.12 21.83
CA LEU A 19 -8.00 -17.53 21.66
C LEU A 19 -8.02 -16.59 20.45
N ALA A 20 -8.93 -16.82 19.51
CA ALA A 20 -9.18 -15.93 18.37
C ALA A 20 -10.56 -15.25 18.52
N CYS A 21 -10.56 -13.92 18.56
CA CYS A 21 -11.76 -13.09 18.64
C CYS A 21 -11.90 -12.36 17.29
N VAL A 22 -12.95 -12.65 16.52
CA VAL A 22 -13.10 -12.18 15.14
C VAL A 22 -14.23 -11.16 15.05
N ARG A 23 -13.95 -9.99 14.47
CA ARG A 23 -14.95 -9.07 13.93
C ARG A 23 -14.76 -8.97 12.41
N PRO A 24 -15.80 -9.16 11.57
CA PRO A 24 -15.62 -9.23 10.12
C PRO A 24 -15.47 -7.82 9.52
N VAL A 25 -14.26 -7.44 9.11
CA VAL A 25 -14.01 -6.22 8.32
C VAL A 25 -12.98 -6.53 7.22
N PHE A 26 -13.37 -7.30 6.20
CA PHE A 26 -12.84 -7.31 4.82
C PHE A 26 -13.58 -8.41 4.05
N GLY A 27 -14.60 -8.03 3.27
CA GLY A 27 -15.50 -8.98 2.61
C GLY A 27 -15.96 -8.57 1.22
N ILE A 28 -15.33 -7.63 0.52
CA ILE A 28 -15.89 -7.11 -0.75
C ILE A 28 -15.00 -7.26 -1.99
N VAL A 29 -13.68 -7.46 -1.89
CA VAL A 29 -12.88 -7.92 -3.07
C VAL A 29 -12.88 -9.45 -3.21
N HIS A 30 -13.25 -10.19 -2.15
CA HIS A 30 -13.21 -11.67 -2.14
C HIS A 30 -14.43 -12.35 -2.81
N ARG A 31 -15.56 -11.64 -2.99
CA ARG A 31 -16.83 -12.25 -3.44
C ARG A 31 -17.16 -12.13 -4.93
N ALA A 32 -16.49 -11.25 -5.69
CA ALA A 32 -16.74 -11.11 -7.14
C ALA A 32 -16.01 -12.18 -7.97
N LEU A 33 -14.82 -12.62 -7.52
CA LEU A 33 -14.04 -13.66 -8.19
C LEU A 33 -14.62 -15.08 -8.01
N GLN A 34 -15.46 -15.30 -6.99
CA GLN A 34 -16.10 -16.59 -6.72
C GLN A 34 -17.26 -16.94 -7.67
N LYS A 35 -17.81 -16.00 -8.45
CA LYS A 35 -18.99 -16.26 -9.31
C LYS A 35 -18.67 -16.64 -10.76
N VAL A 36 -17.41 -16.59 -11.19
CA VAL A 36 -16.98 -16.91 -12.57
C VAL A 36 -15.94 -18.04 -12.68
N GLY A 37 -15.65 -18.75 -11.59
CA GLY A 37 -15.00 -20.06 -11.65
C GLY A 37 -13.49 -20.09 -11.96
N ILE A 38 -12.74 -19.03 -11.65
CA ILE A 38 -11.27 -19.02 -11.73
C ILE A 38 -10.70 -19.17 -10.31
N GLU A 39 -9.94 -20.23 -10.04
CA GLU A 39 -9.25 -20.48 -8.75
C GLU A 39 -7.88 -19.77 -8.66
N PRO A 40 -7.58 -19.02 -7.59
CA PRO A 40 -6.22 -18.60 -7.24
C PRO A 40 -5.73 -19.21 -5.90
N TYR A 41 -4.53 -19.83 -5.94
CA TYR A 41 -3.66 -20.27 -4.83
C TYR A 41 -4.36 -20.60 -3.50
N SER A 42 -4.65 -21.89 -3.33
CA SER A 42 -5.71 -22.51 -2.53
C SER A 42 -5.44 -22.74 -1.03
N ASP A 43 -4.55 -22.02 -0.36
CA ASP A 43 -4.23 -22.32 1.06
C ASP A 43 -4.51 -21.21 2.08
N LEU A 44 -5.07 -20.07 1.68
CA LEU A 44 -5.19 -18.94 2.62
C LEU A 44 -6.53 -18.69 3.30
N ASN A 45 -7.70 -19.29 2.93
CA ASN A 45 -8.97 -18.70 3.41
C ASN A 45 -10.20 -19.62 3.68
N SER A 46 -10.07 -20.73 4.43
CA SER A 46 -11.23 -21.27 5.20
C SER A 46 -10.83 -21.88 6.54
N PRO A 47 -10.97 -21.17 7.68
CA PRO A 47 -10.48 -21.65 8.97
C PRO A 47 -11.36 -22.73 9.65
N LYS A 48 -12.50 -23.13 9.06
CA LYS A 48 -13.51 -23.95 9.77
C LYS A 48 -13.11 -25.40 10.02
N LYS A 49 -12.61 -26.10 8.99
CA LYS A 49 -12.16 -27.50 9.14
C LYS A 49 -10.94 -27.58 10.08
N PRO A 50 -9.90 -26.74 9.91
CA PRO A 50 -8.83 -26.59 10.88
C PRO A 50 -9.28 -26.37 12.33
N ALA A 51 -10.37 -25.62 12.54
CA ALA A 51 -10.86 -25.27 13.87
C ALA A 51 -11.59 -26.42 14.59
N LEU A 52 -12.46 -27.14 13.88
CA LEU A 52 -13.23 -28.26 14.46
C LEU A 52 -12.33 -29.44 14.84
N GLU A 53 -11.36 -29.77 13.97
CA GLU A 53 -10.36 -30.80 14.25
C GLU A 53 -9.47 -30.43 15.45
N ARG A 54 -9.27 -29.14 15.70
CA ARG A 54 -8.45 -28.62 16.80
C ARG A 54 -9.27 -28.14 18.00
N GLN A 55 -10.57 -28.40 18.08
CA GLN A 55 -11.47 -27.85 19.12
C GLN A 55 -11.05 -28.19 20.56
N ALA A 56 -10.25 -29.25 20.72
CA ALA A 56 -9.66 -29.63 22.00
C ALA A 56 -8.58 -28.65 22.50
N ARG A 57 -8.00 -27.82 21.62
CA ARG A 57 -6.90 -26.87 21.90
C ARG A 57 -7.04 -25.49 21.26
N LEU A 58 -8.08 -25.28 20.46
CA LEU A 58 -8.42 -24.02 19.81
C LEU A 58 -9.87 -23.70 20.14
N LYS A 59 -10.06 -22.64 20.91
CA LYS A 59 -11.38 -22.12 21.23
C LYS A 59 -11.62 -20.87 20.40
N ILE A 60 -12.74 -20.86 19.68
CA ILE A 60 -13.19 -19.71 18.90
C ILE A 60 -14.40 -19.13 19.60
N CYS A 61 -14.27 -17.90 20.07
CA CYS A 61 -15.36 -17.14 20.65
C CYS A 61 -15.85 -16.16 19.58
N THR A 62 -17.11 -16.30 19.20
CA THR A 62 -17.79 -15.41 18.25
C THR A 62 -18.76 -14.51 18.99
N ASP A 63 -19.22 -13.45 18.31
CA ASP A 63 -20.17 -12.47 18.88
C ASP A 63 -19.62 -11.78 20.13
N THR A 64 -18.31 -11.55 20.11
CA THR A 64 -17.53 -10.98 21.19
C THR A 64 -16.75 -9.78 20.70
N LEU A 65 -16.75 -8.72 21.50
CA LEU A 65 -15.97 -7.51 21.25
C LEU A 65 -14.90 -7.41 22.32
N VAL A 66 -13.64 -7.33 21.89
CA VAL A 66 -12.54 -7.02 22.82
C VAL A 66 -12.68 -5.57 23.25
N THR A 67 -12.83 -5.36 24.55
CA THR A 67 -12.99 -4.04 25.17
C THR A 67 -11.73 -3.61 25.92
N ARG A 68 -10.78 -4.53 26.15
CA ARG A 68 -9.50 -4.21 26.77
C ARG A 68 -8.44 -5.27 26.53
N VAL A 69 -7.19 -4.85 26.39
CA VAL A 69 -5.99 -5.69 26.59
C VAL A 69 -5.49 -5.48 28.03
N GLU A 70 -5.33 -6.57 28.78
CA GLU A 70 -4.87 -6.53 30.17
C GLU A 70 -3.35 -6.64 30.22
N LEU A 71 -2.71 -5.81 31.06
CA LEU A 71 -1.26 -5.64 31.13
C LEU A 71 -0.79 -5.70 32.58
N VAL A 72 0.42 -6.20 32.79
CA VAL A 72 1.13 -6.16 34.07
C VAL A 72 2.54 -5.63 33.82
N THR A 73 3.08 -4.85 34.77
CA THR A 73 4.38 -4.21 34.67
C THR A 73 5.31 -4.74 35.76
N GLU A 74 6.52 -5.17 35.38
CA GLU A 74 7.55 -5.70 36.27
C GLU A 74 8.86 -4.93 36.04
N GLY A 75 9.21 -4.04 36.96
CA GLY A 75 10.32 -3.10 36.76
C GLY A 75 10.06 -2.22 35.54
N GLU A 76 10.93 -2.32 34.54
CA GLU A 76 10.78 -1.58 33.28
C GLU A 76 10.05 -2.38 32.19
N ASP A 77 9.79 -3.67 32.41
CA ASP A 77 9.14 -4.53 31.44
C ASP A 77 7.62 -4.54 31.59
N MET A 78 6.89 -4.58 30.47
CA MET A 78 5.42 -4.66 30.43
C MET A 78 4.98 -5.88 29.63
N HIS A 79 4.02 -6.64 30.16
CA HIS A 79 3.54 -7.87 29.54
C HIS A 79 2.00 -7.94 29.46
N ALA A 80 1.49 -8.41 28.32
CA ALA A 80 0.06 -8.61 28.13
C ALA A 80 -0.40 -9.96 28.69
N THR A 81 -1.35 -9.96 29.61
CA THR A 81 -1.77 -11.15 30.38
C THR A 81 -3.12 -11.71 29.95
N GLY A 82 -3.86 -11.00 29.09
CA GLY A 82 -5.16 -11.44 28.60
C GLY A 82 -5.96 -10.33 27.94
N VAL A 83 -7.22 -10.64 27.62
CA VAL A 83 -8.18 -9.68 27.07
C VAL A 83 -9.49 -9.76 27.80
N GLU A 84 -10.09 -8.59 28.06
CA GLU A 84 -11.49 -8.50 28.41
C GLU A 84 -12.33 -8.37 27.15
N PHE A 85 -13.44 -9.09 27.16
CA PHE A 85 -14.39 -9.03 26.08
C PHE A 85 -15.80 -9.23 26.62
N GLU A 86 -16.75 -8.66 25.92
CA GLU A 86 -18.17 -8.78 26.24
C GLU A 86 -18.92 -9.33 25.03
N ASN A 87 -20.18 -9.68 25.25
CA ASN A 87 -21.04 -10.00 24.13
C ASN A 87 -21.30 -8.73 23.32
N THR A 88 -21.17 -8.78 21.99
CA THR A 88 -21.47 -7.63 21.12
C THR A 88 -22.93 -7.14 21.24
N ASN A 89 -23.84 -7.93 21.84
CA ASN A 89 -25.19 -7.51 22.18
C ASN A 89 -25.22 -6.75 23.52
N SER A 90 -25.51 -5.45 23.45
CA SER A 90 -25.56 -4.55 24.61
C SER A 90 -26.51 -5.00 25.73
N ARG A 91 -27.61 -5.71 25.43
CA ARG A 91 -28.54 -6.26 26.46
C ARG A 91 -27.92 -7.39 27.30
N LYS A 92 -26.81 -7.95 26.84
CA LYS A 92 -26.04 -9.02 27.51
C LYS A 92 -24.61 -8.58 27.86
N ALA A 93 -24.24 -7.35 27.51
CA ALA A 93 -22.93 -6.77 27.80
C ALA A 93 -22.74 -6.46 29.30
N TRP A 94 -23.80 -6.53 30.12
CA TRP A 94 -23.67 -6.48 31.58
C TRP A 94 -22.78 -7.59 32.16
N LYS A 95 -22.52 -8.65 31.38
CA LYS A 95 -21.60 -9.72 31.75
C LYS A 95 -20.33 -9.62 30.91
N CYS A 96 -19.28 -9.09 31.52
CA CYS A 96 -17.93 -9.06 30.98
C CYS A 96 -17.19 -10.36 31.28
N TYR A 97 -16.29 -10.76 30.39
CA TYR A 97 -15.52 -11.97 30.50
C TYR A 97 -14.04 -11.66 30.32
N PHE A 98 -13.21 -12.39 31.06
CA PHE A 98 -11.76 -12.29 30.95
C PHE A 98 -11.19 -13.62 30.46
N ALA A 99 -10.37 -13.55 29.43
CA ALA A 99 -9.57 -14.67 28.97
C ALA A 99 -8.09 -14.39 29.24
N LYS A 100 -7.51 -15.18 30.15
CA LYS A 100 -6.08 -15.13 30.44
C LYS A 100 -5.27 -15.73 29.29
N ALA A 101 -4.25 -15.01 28.83
CA ALA A 101 -3.22 -15.48 27.93
C ALA A 101 -1.98 -15.85 28.74
N ARG A 102 -1.48 -17.09 28.59
CA ARG A 102 -0.28 -17.56 29.31
C ARG A 102 1.03 -17.34 28.55
N ARG A 103 0.94 -16.86 27.31
CA ARG A 103 2.10 -16.57 26.45
C ARG A 103 1.97 -15.19 25.84
N GLU A 104 1.00 -15.02 24.95
CA GLU A 104 0.88 -13.79 24.17
C GLU A 104 -0.59 -13.48 23.81
N VAL A 105 -0.81 -12.21 23.47
CA VAL A 105 -2.05 -11.69 22.88
C VAL A 105 -1.71 -11.14 21.50
N VAL A 106 -2.45 -11.55 20.46
CA VAL A 106 -2.22 -11.13 19.07
C VAL A 106 -3.45 -10.39 18.54
N LEU A 107 -3.26 -9.16 18.05
CA LEU A 107 -4.35 -8.32 17.52
C LEU A 107 -4.48 -8.43 16.00
N CYS A 108 -5.59 -9.00 15.54
CA CYS A 108 -5.88 -9.22 14.12
C CYS A 108 -7.17 -8.49 13.66
N GLY A 109 -7.42 -7.29 14.17
CA GLY A 109 -8.62 -6.49 13.87
C GLY A 109 -8.57 -5.68 12.57
N GLY A 110 -7.54 -5.84 11.73
CA GLY A 110 -7.32 -5.07 10.50
C GLY A 110 -6.89 -3.61 10.73
N ALA A 111 -6.61 -2.87 9.65
CA ALA A 111 -6.08 -1.48 9.69
C ALA A 111 -6.99 -0.46 10.42
N LEU A 112 -8.24 -0.85 10.73
CA LEU A 112 -9.18 -0.03 11.49
C LEU A 112 -9.44 -0.57 12.91
N GLY A 113 -9.62 -1.89 13.07
CA GLY A 113 -10.03 -2.48 14.35
C GLY A 113 -8.90 -2.73 15.33
N SER A 114 -7.71 -3.15 14.85
CA SER A 114 -6.54 -3.34 15.71
C SER A 114 -6.18 -2.05 16.46
N PRO A 115 -6.08 -0.89 15.81
CA PRO A 115 -5.78 0.31 16.56
C PRO A 115 -6.90 0.79 17.48
N GLN A 116 -8.17 0.55 17.12
CA GLN A 116 -9.29 0.95 17.98
C GLN A 116 -9.24 0.26 19.36
N VAL A 117 -8.86 -1.02 19.38
CA VAL A 117 -8.74 -1.80 20.63
C VAL A 117 -7.56 -1.32 21.47
N LEU A 118 -6.42 -1.03 20.83
CA LEU A 118 -5.26 -0.48 21.53
C LEU A 118 -5.60 0.88 22.15
N MET A 119 -6.22 1.81 21.41
CA MET A 119 -6.59 3.13 21.93
C MET A 119 -7.55 3.12 23.14
N LEU A 120 -8.11 1.98 23.56
CA LEU A 120 -8.89 1.92 24.80
C LEU A 120 -8.06 2.17 26.05
N ARG A 121 -6.73 1.96 26.01
CA ARG A 121 -5.76 2.33 27.09
C ARG A 121 -4.30 2.51 26.64
N LEU A 122 -4.01 2.15 25.40
CA LEU A 122 -2.71 2.00 24.75
C LEU A 122 -2.73 2.79 23.44
N GLY A 123 -2.62 4.11 23.57
CA GLY A 123 -2.85 5.04 22.48
C GLY A 123 -2.27 6.41 22.81
N PRO A 124 -2.42 7.40 21.93
CA PRO A 124 -1.88 8.74 22.16
C PRO A 124 -2.46 9.35 23.42
N LYS A 125 -1.60 9.60 24.40
CA LYS A 125 -1.97 10.07 25.74
C LYS A 125 -2.94 11.24 25.69
N GLU A 126 -2.64 12.28 24.94
CA GLU A 126 -3.50 13.46 24.82
C GLU A 126 -4.84 13.16 24.13
N HIS A 127 -4.85 12.34 23.07
CA HIS A 127 -6.08 11.92 22.41
C HIS A 127 -6.95 11.12 23.38
N LEU A 128 -6.34 10.19 24.11
CA LEU A 128 -7.01 9.38 25.11
C LEU A 128 -7.51 10.23 26.28
N GLU A 129 -6.70 11.14 26.81
CA GLU A 129 -7.06 12.11 27.86
C GLU A 129 -8.22 13.01 27.39
N SER A 130 -8.21 13.48 26.14
CA SER A 130 -9.33 14.24 25.55
C SER A 130 -10.64 13.45 25.45
N LYS A 131 -10.56 12.11 25.48
CA LYS A 131 -11.70 11.19 25.51
C LYS A 131 -11.94 10.60 26.90
N ALA A 132 -11.34 11.21 27.93
CA ALA A 132 -11.38 10.76 29.32
C ALA A 132 -11.02 9.27 29.48
N THR A 133 -10.10 8.77 28.64
CA THR A 133 -9.66 7.38 28.60
C THR A 133 -8.34 7.23 29.35
N PRO A 134 -8.18 6.24 30.24
CA PRO A 134 -6.94 6.04 30.98
C PRO A 134 -5.75 5.73 30.06
N VAL A 135 -4.59 6.26 30.40
CA VAL A 135 -3.36 6.08 29.63
C VAL A 135 -2.42 5.19 30.44
N ILE A 136 -2.31 3.93 30.04
CA ILE A 136 -1.40 2.97 30.69
C ILE A 136 -0.03 3.04 30.06
N CYS A 137 -0.02 3.00 28.74
CA CYS A 137 1.17 3.23 27.94
C CYS A 137 0.75 4.22 26.89
N ASP A 138 1.41 5.36 26.88
CA ASP A 138 1.26 6.31 25.81
C ASP A 138 1.83 5.68 24.54
N LEU A 139 0.95 5.27 23.64
CA LEU A 139 1.28 4.65 22.37
C LEU A 139 0.69 5.49 21.24
N PRO A 140 1.33 6.64 20.96
CA PRO A 140 0.72 7.66 20.14
C PRO A 140 0.50 7.28 18.66
N ALA A 141 1.05 6.16 18.19
CA ALA A 141 0.94 5.73 16.79
C ALA A 141 -0.36 4.99 16.43
N VAL A 142 -1.13 4.58 17.43
CA VAL A 142 -2.29 3.72 17.27
C VAL A 142 -3.48 4.53 16.74
N GLY A 143 -4.20 4.05 15.71
CA GLY A 143 -5.43 4.68 15.18
C GLY A 143 -5.26 5.42 13.88
N SER A 144 -4.01 5.58 13.49
CA SER A 144 -3.63 6.38 12.35
C SER A 144 -3.38 5.48 11.12
N TYR A 145 -3.42 6.05 9.91
CA TYR A 145 -2.95 5.46 8.64
C TYR A 145 -3.87 4.45 7.88
N LEU A 146 -5.12 4.83 7.50
CA LEU A 146 -6.11 4.08 6.65
C LEU A 146 -6.02 4.41 5.12
N GLN A 147 -6.27 3.47 4.18
CA GLN A 147 -6.18 3.66 2.69
C GLN A 147 -7.17 2.78 1.81
N ASP A 148 -7.44 3.14 0.51
CA ASP A 148 -8.38 2.53 -0.52
C ASP A 148 -7.98 2.85 -2.03
N HIS A 149 -8.76 2.46 -3.08
CA HIS A 149 -8.49 2.66 -4.55
C HIS A 149 -9.45 3.63 -5.32
N THR A 150 -8.98 4.30 -6.41
CA THR A 150 -9.75 5.21 -7.32
C THR A 150 -9.44 5.01 -8.82
N LEU A 151 -10.31 5.45 -9.77
CA LEU A 151 -10.00 5.46 -11.22
C LEU A 151 -9.16 6.69 -11.56
N LEU A 152 -7.90 6.44 -11.88
CA LEU A 152 -6.90 7.48 -12.12
C LEU A 152 -6.44 7.45 -13.58
N SER A 153 -6.49 8.60 -14.26
CA SER A 153 -5.82 8.77 -15.55
C SER A 153 -4.39 9.21 -15.31
N ALA A 154 -3.42 8.37 -15.67
CA ALA A 154 -2.01 8.69 -15.60
C ALA A 154 -1.43 8.84 -17.02
N ASN A 155 -0.67 9.92 -17.25
CA ASN A 155 0.02 10.11 -18.52
C ASN A 155 1.34 9.33 -18.50
N ILE A 156 1.44 8.23 -19.25
CA ILE A 156 2.63 7.38 -19.23
C ILE A 156 3.03 6.89 -20.64
N PRO A 157 4.27 7.14 -21.11
CA PRO A 157 5.26 8.06 -20.55
C PRO A 157 4.92 9.53 -20.90
N PRO A 158 5.13 10.50 -19.98
CA PRO A 158 4.98 11.91 -20.32
C PRO A 158 6.14 12.39 -21.21
N LYS A 159 5.87 13.42 -22.01
CA LYS A 159 6.87 14.17 -22.80
C LYS A 159 7.43 15.36 -22.04
N SER A 160 6.63 15.99 -21.18
CA SER A 160 7.09 17.03 -20.26
C SER A 160 8.27 16.57 -19.40
N ILE A 161 9.24 17.47 -19.23
CA ILE A 161 10.42 17.27 -18.39
C ILE A 161 10.52 18.44 -17.41
N GLY A 162 10.70 18.11 -16.13
CA GLY A 162 10.95 19.05 -15.05
C GLY A 162 12.40 19.07 -14.57
N SER A 163 12.67 19.78 -13.47
CA SER A 163 13.98 19.85 -12.83
C SER A 163 13.87 19.86 -11.30
N VAL A 164 14.95 19.45 -10.63
CA VAL A 164 15.12 19.54 -9.18
C VAL A 164 16.49 20.19 -8.91
N GLN A 165 16.52 21.26 -8.13
CA GLN A 165 17.73 22.03 -7.83
C GLN A 165 17.86 22.32 -6.33
N LEU A 166 19.09 22.59 -5.86
CA LEU A 166 19.28 23.04 -4.48
C LEU A 166 18.66 24.43 -4.31
N ALA A 167 17.67 24.55 -3.44
CA ALA A 167 17.16 25.86 -3.01
C ALA A 167 18.11 26.54 -2.00
N SER A 168 18.90 25.75 -1.29
CA SER A 168 19.87 26.21 -0.30
C SER A 168 20.96 25.16 -0.09
N SER A 169 22.11 25.57 0.44
CA SER A 169 23.14 24.67 0.95
C SER A 169 22.76 24.01 2.28
N ASN A 170 21.75 24.53 2.98
CA ASN A 170 21.21 23.87 4.18
C ASN A 170 20.35 22.67 3.75
N PRO A 171 20.76 21.42 4.07
CA PRO A 171 20.09 20.21 3.59
C PRO A 171 18.69 20.01 4.19
N ARG A 172 18.29 20.83 5.17
CA ARG A 172 16.93 20.84 5.74
C ARG A 172 15.94 21.66 4.91
N VAL A 173 16.44 22.52 4.03
CA VAL A 173 15.61 23.27 3.09
C VAL A 173 15.22 22.32 1.95
N ARG A 174 13.92 22.18 1.69
CA ARG A 174 13.43 21.37 0.56
C ARG A 174 14.01 21.93 -0.77
N PRO A 175 14.43 21.10 -1.73
CA PRO A 175 14.94 21.58 -3.01
C PRO A 175 13.87 22.35 -3.79
N ASP A 176 14.32 23.17 -4.74
CA ASP A 176 13.43 23.79 -5.71
C ASP A 176 13.01 22.72 -6.74
N VAL A 177 11.71 22.51 -6.91
CA VAL A 177 11.15 21.43 -7.73
C VAL A 177 10.15 22.03 -8.72
N ASP A 178 10.49 21.96 -10.00
CA ASP A 178 9.58 22.23 -11.10
C ASP A 178 9.29 20.90 -11.81
N LEU A 179 8.05 20.41 -11.74
CA LEU A 179 7.67 19.15 -12.38
C LEU A 179 7.48 19.29 -13.90
N GLY A 180 7.43 20.52 -14.42
CA GLY A 180 7.30 20.81 -15.84
C GLY A 180 6.01 20.28 -16.48
N TYR A 181 4.98 19.98 -15.67
CA TYR A 181 3.73 19.40 -16.14
C TYR A 181 3.14 20.24 -17.27
N PHE A 182 2.94 19.60 -18.43
CA PHE A 182 2.35 20.19 -19.62
C PHE A 182 3.15 21.31 -20.33
N ASN A 183 4.45 21.48 -20.03
CA ASN A 183 5.36 22.27 -20.87
C ASN A 183 5.46 21.71 -22.31
N ASP A 184 5.19 20.41 -22.50
CA ASP A 184 4.93 19.84 -23.83
C ASP A 184 3.40 19.68 -24.03
N PRO A 185 2.80 20.40 -25.00
CA PRO A 185 1.35 20.33 -25.23
C PRO A 185 0.88 18.95 -25.71
N GLU A 186 1.77 18.09 -26.22
CA GLU A 186 1.40 16.75 -26.65
C GLU A 186 0.92 15.86 -25.49
N ASP A 187 1.26 16.19 -24.24
CA ASP A 187 0.83 15.45 -23.05
C ASP A 187 -0.69 15.53 -22.81
N TYR A 188 -1.37 16.57 -23.30
CA TYR A 188 -2.83 16.66 -23.20
C TYR A 188 -3.56 15.64 -24.07
N VAL A 189 -2.95 15.20 -25.17
CA VAL A 189 -3.60 14.31 -26.13
C VAL A 189 -3.96 12.94 -25.51
N PRO A 190 -3.03 12.18 -24.92
CA PRO A 190 -3.36 10.91 -24.28
C PRO A 190 -4.27 11.09 -23.06
N LEU A 191 -4.11 12.15 -22.28
CA LEU A 191 -4.94 12.41 -21.10
C LEU A 191 -6.40 12.70 -21.45
N ARG A 192 -6.67 13.57 -22.43
CA ARG A 192 -8.04 13.82 -22.88
C ARG A 192 -8.69 12.56 -23.44
N LYS A 193 -7.92 11.74 -24.17
CA LYS A 193 -8.39 10.42 -24.63
C LYS A 193 -8.68 9.47 -23.47
N SER A 194 -7.81 9.43 -22.46
CA SER A 194 -7.99 8.62 -21.25
C SER A 194 -9.22 9.04 -20.46
N ILE A 195 -9.46 10.34 -20.30
CA ILE A 195 -10.65 10.85 -19.59
C ILE A 195 -11.92 10.56 -20.39
N ARG A 196 -11.92 10.77 -21.71
CA ARG A 196 -13.07 10.35 -22.55
C ARG A 196 -13.32 8.86 -22.46
N LEU A 197 -12.26 8.05 -22.44
CA LEU A 197 -12.38 6.62 -22.23
C LEU A 197 -12.93 6.31 -20.84
N ALA A 198 -12.44 6.96 -19.79
CA ALA A 198 -12.93 6.82 -18.42
C ALA A 198 -14.40 7.25 -18.30
N GLN A 199 -14.82 8.31 -18.99
CA GLN A 199 -16.22 8.73 -19.08
C GLN A 199 -17.07 7.71 -19.82
N ARG A 200 -16.60 7.16 -20.94
CA ARG A 200 -17.29 6.06 -21.64
C ARG A 200 -17.38 4.81 -20.76
N ILE A 201 -16.28 4.39 -20.14
CA ILE A 201 -16.27 3.28 -19.17
C ILE A 201 -17.21 3.59 -18.03
N ALA A 202 -17.22 4.80 -17.48
CA ALA A 202 -18.13 5.20 -16.42
C ALA A 202 -19.60 5.09 -16.86
N VAL A 203 -19.93 5.53 -18.08
CA VAL A 203 -21.26 5.35 -18.68
C VAL A 203 -21.58 3.87 -18.81
N GLU A 204 -20.70 3.07 -19.42
CA GLU A 204 -20.90 1.62 -19.58
C GLU A 204 -21.04 0.89 -18.24
N VAL A 205 -20.19 1.21 -17.25
CA VAL A 205 -20.21 0.68 -15.88
C VAL A 205 -21.53 1.07 -15.18
N ARG A 206 -22.02 2.28 -15.40
CA ARG A 206 -23.32 2.75 -14.91
C ARG A 206 -24.50 2.09 -15.62
N GLU A 207 -24.43 1.90 -16.93
CA GLU A 207 -25.41 1.15 -17.73
C GLU A 207 -25.48 -0.31 -17.28
N GLN A 208 -24.32 -0.88 -16.92
CA GLN A 208 -24.18 -2.18 -16.24
C GLN A 208 -24.57 -2.13 -14.75
N ARG A 209 -25.04 -0.98 -14.27
CA ARG A 209 -25.61 -0.73 -12.94
C ARG A 209 -24.63 -0.81 -11.76
N TYR A 210 -23.32 -0.65 -11.98
CA TYR A 210 -22.36 -0.47 -10.89
C TYR A 210 -22.45 0.94 -10.28
N LEU A 211 -22.33 1.01 -8.95
CA LEU A 211 -22.36 2.25 -8.20
C LEU A 211 -21.03 2.99 -8.33
N LEU A 212 -20.95 3.80 -9.38
CA LEU A 212 -19.85 4.72 -9.58
C LEU A 212 -20.32 6.13 -9.21
N LYS A 213 -19.92 6.60 -8.03
CA LYS A 213 -20.17 7.97 -7.61
C LYS A 213 -19.16 8.88 -8.31
N ASP A 214 -19.66 9.94 -8.92
CA ASP A 214 -18.79 11.02 -9.36
C ASP A 214 -18.11 11.63 -8.14
N PHE A 215 -16.80 11.55 -8.13
CA PHE A 215 -16.00 12.25 -7.15
C PHE A 215 -15.68 13.65 -7.67
N ILE A 216 -14.93 13.69 -8.76
CA ILE A 216 -14.58 14.89 -9.51
C ILE A 216 -14.58 14.45 -10.98
N VAL A 217 -15.36 15.10 -11.83
CA VAL A 217 -15.50 14.78 -13.27
C VAL A 217 -15.65 16.05 -14.10
N PRO A 218 -15.22 16.06 -15.37
CA PRO A 218 -15.38 17.24 -16.23
C PRO A 218 -16.83 17.42 -16.66
N GLU A 219 -17.21 18.67 -16.91
CA GLU A 219 -18.57 19.08 -17.32
C GLU A 219 -18.94 18.58 -18.72
N SER A 220 -17.98 18.54 -19.64
CA SER A 220 -18.19 18.04 -21.01
C SER A 220 -16.98 17.24 -21.50
N SER A 221 -17.12 16.66 -22.69
CA SER A 221 -16.05 15.94 -23.39
C SER A 221 -15.30 16.83 -24.39
N ASP A 222 -15.48 18.15 -24.36
CA ASP A 222 -14.81 19.08 -25.28
C ASP A 222 -13.33 19.23 -24.93
N ASP A 223 -12.50 19.43 -25.95
CA ASP A 223 -11.05 19.41 -25.80
C ASP A 223 -10.55 20.51 -24.83
N GLU A 224 -11.17 21.69 -24.88
CA GLU A 224 -10.88 22.84 -24.02
C GLU A 224 -11.30 22.59 -22.57
N VAL A 225 -12.52 22.06 -22.37
CA VAL A 225 -13.07 21.73 -21.04
C VAL A 225 -12.25 20.62 -20.39
N LEU A 226 -11.90 19.59 -21.14
CA LEU A 226 -11.06 18.50 -20.65
C LEU A 226 -9.64 18.98 -20.33
N SER A 227 -9.04 19.85 -21.16
CA SER A 227 -7.74 20.44 -20.85
C SER A 227 -7.77 21.30 -19.58
N ALA A 228 -8.82 22.09 -19.37
CA ALA A 228 -9.01 22.87 -18.15
C ALA A 228 -9.21 21.96 -16.92
N TYR A 229 -10.04 20.93 -17.06
CA TYR A 229 -10.26 19.91 -16.04
C TYR A 229 -8.97 19.18 -15.67
N ILE A 230 -8.17 18.74 -16.66
CA ILE A 230 -6.87 18.09 -16.44
C ILE A 230 -5.97 19.01 -15.61
N ARG A 231 -5.90 20.30 -15.93
CA ARG A 231 -5.10 21.26 -15.16
C ARG A 231 -5.59 21.41 -13.72
N ALA A 232 -6.90 21.42 -13.50
CA ALA A 232 -7.50 21.62 -12.18
C ALA A 232 -7.49 20.37 -11.28
N SER A 233 -7.52 19.18 -11.88
CA SER A 233 -7.64 17.90 -11.16
C SER A 233 -6.35 17.08 -11.14
N LEU A 234 -5.26 17.61 -11.69
CA LEU A 234 -4.00 16.90 -11.77
C LEU A 234 -3.49 16.53 -10.38
N GLY A 235 -3.26 15.23 -10.18
CA GLY A 235 -2.49 14.69 -9.08
C GLY A 235 -1.26 13.99 -9.63
N THR A 236 -0.20 13.98 -8.83
CA THR A 236 0.90 13.03 -9.05
C THR A 236 0.42 11.62 -8.72
N CYS A 237 0.87 10.62 -9.49
CA CYS A 237 0.74 9.20 -9.13
C CYS A 237 1.92 8.72 -8.27
N PHE A 238 2.81 9.63 -7.87
CA PHE A 238 4.01 9.36 -7.07
C PHE A 238 5.04 8.45 -7.77
N HIS A 239 5.03 8.40 -9.11
CA HIS A 239 5.95 7.60 -9.95
C HIS A 239 7.08 8.46 -10.58
N TYR A 240 7.90 9.14 -9.78
CA TYR A 240 8.99 10.00 -10.28
C TYR A 240 10.21 9.20 -10.74
N VAL A 241 10.89 9.68 -11.79
CA VAL A 241 12.18 9.15 -12.29
C VAL A 241 13.05 10.30 -12.79
N SER A 242 14.37 10.12 -12.87
CA SER A 242 15.32 11.16 -13.31
C SER A 242 16.05 10.74 -14.58
N ALA A 243 15.46 11.10 -15.72
CA ALA A 243 15.93 10.71 -17.06
C ALA A 243 17.44 10.98 -17.38
N PRO A 244 18.14 11.98 -16.81
CA PRO A 244 19.58 12.14 -17.07
C PRO A 244 20.49 11.41 -16.08
N MET A 245 19.99 10.56 -15.17
CA MET A 245 20.89 9.85 -14.24
C MET A 245 21.61 8.67 -14.89
N TRP A 246 20.97 7.99 -15.84
CA TRP A 246 21.60 6.96 -16.67
C TRP A 246 21.40 7.27 -18.15
N HIS A 247 22.47 7.19 -18.92
CA HIS A 247 22.46 6.99 -20.36
C HIS A 247 23.50 5.90 -20.56
N GLY A 248 23.12 4.82 -21.24
CA GLY A 248 24.09 3.82 -21.67
C GLY A 248 25.21 4.55 -22.40
N ASP A 249 26.40 4.52 -21.83
CA ASP A 249 27.61 4.75 -22.59
C ASP A 249 27.60 3.78 -23.79
N ALA A 250 28.22 4.19 -24.90
CA ALA A 250 28.28 3.39 -26.13
C ALA A 250 28.85 1.96 -25.90
N MET A 251 29.43 1.69 -24.74
CA MET A 251 29.95 0.40 -24.28
C MET A 251 28.90 -0.54 -23.67
N GLY A 252 27.75 -0.04 -23.18
CA GLY A 252 26.73 -0.85 -22.50
C GLY A 252 25.72 -1.55 -23.41
N ALA A 253 25.60 -1.13 -24.67
CA ALA A 253 24.65 -1.70 -25.63
C ALA A 253 25.05 -3.12 -26.11
N GLU A 254 26.33 -3.49 -25.99
CA GLU A 254 26.84 -4.79 -26.45
C GLU A 254 26.60 -5.91 -25.41
N ALA A 255 26.52 -5.57 -24.12
CA ALA A 255 26.43 -6.53 -23.02
C ALA A 255 25.05 -7.22 -22.87
N TYR A 256 23.99 -6.67 -23.47
CA TYR A 256 22.62 -7.18 -23.29
C TYR A 256 22.10 -8.11 -24.39
N GLY A 257 22.94 -8.54 -25.36
CA GLY A 257 22.57 -9.62 -26.28
C GLY A 257 21.27 -9.41 -27.08
N VAL A 258 20.76 -8.18 -27.17
CA VAL A 258 19.56 -7.85 -27.93
C VAL A 258 19.94 -7.91 -29.40
N ARG A 259 19.80 -9.09 -30.01
CA ARG A 259 19.95 -9.25 -31.45
C ARG A 259 19.04 -8.24 -32.15
N ARG A 260 19.65 -7.41 -33.00
CA ARG A 260 18.99 -6.45 -33.89
C ARG A 260 17.84 -7.13 -34.62
N ARG A 261 16.60 -6.97 -34.15
CA ARG A 261 15.42 -7.31 -34.93
C ARG A 261 14.87 -6.01 -35.50
N MET A 262 15.09 -5.82 -36.80
CA MET A 262 14.57 -4.72 -37.59
C MET A 262 13.04 -4.90 -37.69
N GLY A 263 12.32 -4.25 -36.78
CA GLY A 263 10.87 -4.10 -36.77
C GLY A 263 10.54 -2.69 -36.28
N ARG A 264 9.38 -2.14 -36.67
CA ARG A 264 8.97 -0.72 -36.48
C ARG A 264 8.73 -0.28 -35.02
N GLY A 265 9.66 -0.59 -34.13
CA GLY A 265 9.79 -0.04 -32.78
C GLY A 265 11.27 0.21 -32.54
N GLY A 266 11.65 1.49 -32.48
CA GLY A 266 13.03 1.93 -32.38
C GLY A 266 13.78 1.28 -31.21
N VAL A 267 15.07 1.05 -31.45
CA VAL A 267 16.03 0.44 -30.53
C VAL A 267 16.08 1.23 -29.22
N TRP A 268 16.11 0.54 -28.07
CA TRP A 268 16.58 1.12 -26.81
C TRP A 268 18.11 1.24 -26.89
N GLY A 269 18.59 2.11 -27.76
CA GLY A 269 19.99 2.39 -28.01
C GLY A 269 20.23 3.90 -27.99
N ALA A 270 21.44 4.30 -27.62
CA ALA A 270 21.88 5.68 -27.38
C ALA A 270 21.51 6.69 -28.50
N GLU A 271 21.20 6.25 -29.72
CA GLU A 271 20.76 7.11 -30.83
C GLU A 271 19.39 7.77 -30.62
N ALA A 272 18.47 7.17 -29.86
CA ALA A 272 17.12 7.73 -29.69
C ALA A 272 17.07 8.97 -28.76
N TYR A 273 18.13 9.23 -28.00
CA TYR A 273 18.10 10.21 -26.90
C TYR A 273 19.10 11.36 -27.00
N GLY A 274 19.98 11.36 -28.00
CA GLY A 274 21.10 12.29 -28.08
C GLY A 274 22.09 12.08 -26.92
N ALA A 275 23.31 12.58 -27.05
CA ALA A 275 24.32 12.45 -26.00
C ALA A 275 23.96 13.32 -24.78
N ARG A 276 23.01 12.88 -23.95
CA ARG A 276 22.73 13.54 -22.67
C ARG A 276 23.72 13.04 -21.62
N PRO A 277 24.22 13.93 -20.76
CA PRO A 277 25.11 13.54 -19.69
C PRO A 277 24.39 12.55 -18.75
N SER A 278 25.09 11.50 -18.33
CA SER A 278 24.65 10.57 -17.29
C SER A 278 25.40 10.81 -15.98
N VAL A 279 24.87 10.30 -14.88
CA VAL A 279 25.44 10.42 -13.53
C VAL A 279 25.95 9.07 -13.02
N VAL A 280 25.33 7.95 -13.43
CA VAL A 280 25.78 6.60 -13.10
C VAL A 280 26.03 5.71 -14.32
N ASP A 281 26.91 4.71 -14.17
CA ASP A 281 27.18 3.68 -15.17
C ASP A 281 26.18 2.51 -15.13
N THR A 282 26.35 1.50 -15.98
CA THR A 282 25.50 0.28 -16.02
C THR A 282 25.62 -0.61 -14.78
N GLN A 283 26.62 -0.35 -13.95
CA GLN A 283 26.78 -0.99 -12.66
C GLN A 283 26.20 -0.10 -11.55
N LEU A 284 25.52 0.99 -11.88
CA LEU A 284 24.96 1.95 -10.92
C LEU A 284 26.00 2.79 -10.18
N ARG A 285 27.28 2.79 -10.59
CA ARG A 285 28.35 3.57 -9.96
C ARG A 285 28.27 5.03 -10.38
N VAL A 286 28.39 5.94 -9.43
CA VAL A 286 28.47 7.36 -9.71
C VAL A 286 29.76 7.65 -10.49
N HIS A 287 29.61 8.29 -11.64
CA HIS A 287 30.74 8.66 -12.48
C HIS A 287 31.73 9.51 -11.67
N LYS A 288 33.02 9.25 -11.89
CA LYS A 288 34.13 9.94 -11.23
C LYS A 288 34.24 9.72 -9.70
N MET A 289 33.43 8.84 -9.12
CA MET A 289 33.50 8.48 -7.69
C MET A 289 33.79 6.99 -7.51
N ARG A 290 34.61 6.65 -6.52
CA ARG A 290 34.85 5.25 -6.12
C ARG A 290 33.98 4.90 -4.92
N GLY A 291 33.52 3.65 -4.87
CA GLY A 291 32.76 3.12 -3.73
C GLY A 291 31.36 3.72 -3.57
N LEU A 292 30.86 4.47 -4.56
CA LEU A 292 29.55 5.11 -4.52
C LEU A 292 28.67 4.62 -5.67
N ARG A 293 27.46 4.19 -5.35
CA ARG A 293 26.42 3.78 -6.31
C ARG A 293 25.09 4.45 -5.98
N VAL A 294 24.22 4.62 -6.97
CA VAL A 294 22.82 5.04 -6.78
C VAL A 294 21.93 3.88 -7.24
N CYS A 295 21.07 3.38 -6.37
CA CYS A 295 20.24 2.19 -6.65
C CYS A 295 18.80 2.44 -6.22
N ASP A 296 18.09 3.26 -7.00
CA ASP A 296 16.68 3.60 -6.80
C ASP A 296 16.05 4.06 -8.12
N ALA A 297 14.81 4.57 -8.08
CA ALA A 297 14.08 5.00 -9.27
C ALA A 297 14.70 6.19 -10.04
N SER A 298 15.67 6.90 -9.47
CA SER A 298 16.32 8.02 -10.15
C SER A 298 17.25 7.56 -11.27
N VAL A 299 17.73 6.31 -11.26
CA VAL A 299 18.60 5.77 -12.33
C VAL A 299 17.83 5.42 -13.62
N PHE A 300 16.50 5.42 -13.60
CA PHE A 300 15.72 5.14 -14.80
C PHE A 300 15.92 6.25 -15.85
N PRO A 301 16.43 5.93 -17.06
CA PRO A 301 16.62 6.90 -18.14
C PRO A 301 15.32 7.46 -18.70
N LYS A 302 14.20 6.77 -18.45
CA LYS A 302 12.85 7.12 -18.90
C LYS A 302 11.84 6.50 -17.95
N ASN A 303 10.68 7.14 -17.83
CA ASN A 303 9.54 6.56 -17.12
C ASN A 303 9.10 5.25 -17.78
N VAL A 304 8.86 4.23 -16.95
CA VAL A 304 8.41 2.90 -17.37
C VAL A 304 6.90 2.82 -17.17
N GLY A 305 6.17 2.22 -18.12
CA GLY A 305 4.72 2.06 -18.12
C GLY A 305 4.14 1.12 -17.04
N ALA A 306 4.48 1.33 -15.76
CA ALA A 306 4.07 0.47 -14.64
C ALA A 306 3.92 1.26 -13.33
N HIS A 307 3.27 0.65 -12.33
CA HIS A 307 3.49 1.08 -10.95
C HIS A 307 4.96 0.86 -10.61
N MET A 308 5.64 1.90 -10.14
CA MET A 308 7.10 1.87 -10.02
C MET A 308 7.59 1.02 -8.84
N MET A 309 6.70 0.43 -8.03
CA MET A 309 7.08 -0.49 -6.94
C MET A 309 7.84 -1.68 -7.50
N GLU A 310 7.24 -2.42 -8.44
CA GLU A 310 7.83 -3.62 -9.00
C GLU A 310 9.12 -3.33 -9.80
N PRO A 311 9.17 -2.35 -10.74
CA PRO A 311 10.40 -1.99 -11.44
C PRO A 311 11.55 -1.58 -10.51
N THR A 312 11.26 -0.88 -9.41
CA THR A 312 12.30 -0.48 -8.45
C THR A 312 12.83 -1.69 -7.67
N ILE A 313 11.95 -2.63 -7.27
CA ILE A 313 12.36 -3.92 -6.68
C ILE A 313 13.30 -4.65 -7.65
N MET A 314 13.01 -4.64 -8.95
CA MET A 314 13.88 -5.27 -9.96
C MET A 314 15.28 -4.63 -10.01
N VAL A 315 15.40 -3.30 -9.98
CA VAL A 315 16.72 -2.62 -9.94
C VAL A 315 17.49 -2.99 -8.67
N ALA A 316 16.80 -3.12 -7.54
CA ALA A 316 17.41 -3.51 -6.26
C ALA A 316 17.92 -4.96 -6.28
N GLU A 317 17.12 -5.91 -6.76
CA GLU A 317 17.54 -7.30 -6.96
C GLU A 317 18.79 -7.36 -7.86
N GLN A 318 18.79 -6.63 -8.97
CA GLN A 318 19.93 -6.54 -9.90
C GLN A 318 21.19 -5.96 -9.23
N CYS A 319 21.07 -4.92 -8.41
CA CYS A 319 22.19 -4.37 -7.64
C CYS A 319 22.72 -5.38 -6.61
N GLY A 320 21.82 -6.15 -5.98
CA GLY A 320 22.17 -7.26 -5.09
C GLY A 320 23.03 -8.30 -5.80
N ASP A 321 22.67 -8.66 -7.03
CA ASP A 321 23.48 -9.53 -7.88
C ASP A 321 24.84 -8.92 -8.23
N ILE A 322 24.89 -7.64 -8.62
CA ILE A 322 26.15 -6.92 -8.89
C ILE A 322 27.09 -6.94 -7.68
N LEU A 323 26.56 -6.75 -6.46
CA LEU A 323 27.35 -6.76 -5.23
C LEU A 323 27.76 -8.16 -4.80
N ARG A 324 26.90 -9.18 -4.99
CA ARG A 324 27.23 -10.59 -4.75
C ARG A 324 28.35 -11.05 -5.67
N ALA A 325 28.31 -10.65 -6.93
CA ALA A 325 29.34 -10.96 -7.91
C ALA A 325 30.65 -10.18 -7.70
N ALA A 326 30.62 -9.09 -6.91
CA ALA A 326 31.79 -8.29 -6.58
C ALA A 326 32.52 -8.77 -5.29
N LYS A 327 31.99 -9.78 -4.61
CA LYS A 327 32.66 -10.51 -3.51
C LYS A 327 33.45 -11.69 -4.06
#